data_AF-A0A3R7UBH1-F1
#
_entry.id   AF-A0A3R7UBH1-F1
#
_cell.length_a   1.000
_cell.length_b   1.000
_cell.length_c   1.000
_cell.angle_alpha   90.00
_cell.angle_beta   90.00
_cell.angle_gamma   90.00
#
_symmetry.space_group_name_H-M   'P 1'
#
loop_
_entity.id
_entity.type
_entity.pdbx_description
1 polymer ?
#
loop_
_entity_poly.entity_id
_entity_poly.type
_entity_poly.pdbx_seq_one_letter_code
_entity_poly.pdbx_strand_id
1 'polypeptide(L)'
;MEEVEVSLSSSGMGFFSEVIAEEDAHVEIDLTLETMGLNIRMGATVLESRLSADSEKPGYWIRVRFDRNQDQEVDHLLAHVTQRQIEKLQRKSDNKSDEQALA
;
A
#
# COMPACT_ATOMS: atom_id res chain seq x y z
N MET A 1 16.06 -4.52 3.09
CA MET A 1 14.99 -3.58 2.68
C MET A 1 14.08 -3.45 3.87
N GLU A 2 13.78 -2.23 4.27
CA GLU A 2 12.84 -1.96 5.35
C GLU A 2 11.42 -2.07 4.79
N GLU A 3 10.50 -2.70 5.52
CA GLU A 3 9.10 -2.81 5.11
C GLU A 3 8.42 -1.46 5.35
N VAL A 4 7.96 -0.83 4.25
CA VAL A 4 7.22 0.43 4.33
C VAL A 4 5.73 0.10 4.46
N GLU A 5 5.09 0.55 5.53
CA GLU A 5 3.64 0.48 5.63
C GLU A 5 2.99 1.41 4.59
N VAL A 6 2.07 0.85 3.82
CA VAL A 6 1.36 1.58 2.77
C VAL A 6 -0.15 1.47 2.94
N SER A 7 -0.84 2.57 2.63
CA SER A 7 -2.27 2.55 2.34
C SER A 7 -2.44 2.41 0.84
N LEU A 8 -3.10 1.34 0.39
CA LEU A 8 -3.13 0.95 -1.00
C LEU A 8 -4.57 0.77 -1.50
N SER A 9 -4.88 1.31 -2.67
CA SER A 9 -6.11 1.07 -3.41
C SER A 9 -5.81 0.81 -4.89
N SER A 10 -6.83 0.51 -5.69
CA SER A 10 -6.67 0.38 -7.15
C SER A 10 -6.32 1.68 -7.86
N SER A 11 -6.53 2.83 -7.23
CA SER A 11 -6.32 4.15 -7.85
C SER A 11 -5.03 4.84 -7.42
N GLY A 12 -4.38 4.36 -6.36
CA GLY A 12 -3.20 5.02 -5.83
C GLY A 12 -2.72 4.42 -4.52
N MET A 13 -1.72 5.08 -3.95
CA MET A 13 -1.02 4.63 -2.75
C MET A 13 -0.64 5.82 -1.87
N GLY A 14 -0.63 5.60 -0.56
CA GLY A 14 -0.06 6.50 0.42
C GLY A 14 1.05 5.78 1.19
N PHE A 15 2.21 6.41 1.34
CA PHE A 15 3.36 5.82 2.00
C PHE A 15 4.22 6.89 2.68
N PHE A 16 5.06 6.46 3.62
CA PHE A 16 6.05 7.32 4.25
C PHE A 16 7.36 7.33 3.44
N SER A 17 8.01 8.49 3.37
CA SER A 17 9.30 8.67 2.73
C SER A 17 10.18 9.62 3.55
N GLU A 18 11.47 9.33 3.67
CA GLU A 18 12.43 10.26 4.28
C GLU A 18 12.73 11.47 3.37
N VAL A 19 12.44 11.33 2.07
CA VAL A 19 12.70 12.34 1.05
C VAL A 19 11.38 12.94 0.56
N ILE A 20 11.36 14.25 0.36
CA ILE A 20 10.23 14.97 -0.21
C ILE A 20 10.07 14.61 -1.69
N ALA A 21 8.82 14.40 -2.13
CA ALA A 21 8.48 14.41 -3.55
C ALA A 21 7.71 15.69 -3.88
N GLU A 22 8.00 16.29 -5.04
CA GLU A 22 7.28 17.48 -5.51
C GLU A 22 5.85 17.09 -5.92
N GLU A 23 4.87 17.97 -5.65
CA GLU A 23 3.51 17.80 -6.15
C GLU A 23 3.52 17.79 -7.69
N ASP A 24 2.66 16.98 -8.28
CA ASP A 24 2.59 16.69 -9.72
C ASP A 24 3.82 16.01 -10.33
N ALA A 25 4.85 15.68 -9.52
CA ALA A 25 5.97 14.88 -10.00
C ALA A 25 5.51 13.48 -10.41
N HIS A 26 6.08 12.97 -11.50
CA HIS A 26 5.89 11.60 -11.92
C HIS A 26 6.94 10.70 -11.25
N VAL A 27 6.48 9.59 -10.67
CA VAL A 27 7.30 8.58 -10.00
C VAL A 27 7.01 7.19 -10.56
N GLU A 28 8.03 6.33 -10.57
CA GLU A 28 7.86 4.89 -10.79
C GLU A 28 7.92 4.17 -9.45
N ILE A 29 7.04 3.17 -9.28
CA ILE A 29 6.86 2.45 -8.02
C ILE A 29 7.01 0.96 -8.31
N ASP A 30 8.03 0.35 -7.74
CA ASP A 30 8.21 -1.10 -7.75
C ASP A 30 7.49 -1.71 -6.54
N LEU A 31 6.56 -2.64 -6.79
CA LEU A 31 5.77 -3.32 -5.76
C LEU A 31 5.98 -4.82 -5.82
N THR A 32 6.24 -5.42 -4.66
CA THR A 32 6.28 -6.87 -4.46
C THR A 32 4.92 -7.34 -3.90
N LEU A 33 4.14 -8.05 -4.72
CA LEU A 33 2.84 -8.62 -4.37
C LEU A 33 3.02 -10.03 -3.79
N GLU A 34 3.31 -10.10 -2.49
CA GLU A 34 3.71 -11.36 -1.82
C GLU A 34 2.70 -12.49 -1.96
N THR A 35 1.40 -12.21 -1.92
CA THR A 35 0.36 -13.25 -2.02
C THR A 35 0.39 -13.97 -3.37
N MET A 36 1.05 -13.40 -4.38
CA MET A 36 1.17 -13.93 -5.73
C MET A 36 2.62 -14.25 -6.11
N GLY A 37 3.61 -13.88 -5.28
CA GLY A 37 5.03 -13.97 -5.64
C GLY A 37 5.41 -13.16 -6.88
N LEU A 38 4.72 -12.04 -7.12
CA LEU A 38 4.84 -11.24 -8.34
C LEU A 38 5.43 -9.86 -8.02
N ASN A 39 6.32 -9.37 -8.88
CA ASN A 39 6.78 -7.98 -8.85
C ASN A 39 6.12 -7.21 -10.00
N ILE A 40 5.54 -6.05 -9.70
CA ILE A 40 4.98 -5.14 -10.70
C ILE A 40 5.65 -3.78 -10.58
N ARG A 41 5.64 -3.02 -11.68
CA ARG A 41 6.08 -1.63 -11.73
C ARG A 41 4.91 -0.75 -12.15
N MET A 42 4.67 0.32 -11.42
CA MET A 42 3.58 1.25 -11.70
C MET A 42 4.08 2.69 -11.78
N GLY A 43 3.73 3.37 -12.87
CA GLY A 43 3.80 4.83 -12.97
C GLY A 43 2.72 5.50 -12.13
N ALA A 44 3.08 6.58 -11.44
CA ALA A 44 2.15 7.37 -10.66
C ALA A 44 2.51 8.87 -10.65
N THR A 45 1.52 9.70 -10.39
CA THR A 45 1.66 11.14 -10.17
C THR A 45 1.50 11.45 -8.69
N VAL A 46 2.41 12.24 -8.11
CA VAL A 46 2.32 12.73 -6.73
C VAL A 46 1.17 13.72 -6.60
N LEU A 47 0.23 13.43 -5.72
CA LEU A 47 -0.91 14.30 -5.42
C LEU A 47 -0.63 15.23 -4.25
N GLU A 48 0.15 14.77 -3.27
CA GLU A 48 0.41 15.48 -2.02
C GLU A 48 1.70 14.94 -1.40
N SER A 49 2.48 15.84 -0.80
CA SER A 49 3.66 15.51 0.00
C SER A 49 3.64 16.34 1.29
N ARG A 50 3.24 15.70 2.38
CA ARG A 50 2.98 16.37 3.66
C ARG A 50 4.03 15.98 4.70
N LEU A 51 4.64 16.97 5.37
CA LEU A 51 5.58 16.72 6.47
C LEU A 51 4.94 15.86 7.57
N SER A 52 5.68 14.86 8.03
CA SER A 52 5.33 14.03 9.18
C SER A 52 5.24 14.88 10.44
N ALA A 53 4.19 14.67 11.23
CA ALA A 53 4.06 15.29 12.55
C ALA A 53 4.88 14.55 13.62
N ASP A 54 5.43 13.38 13.30
CA ASP A 54 6.26 12.59 14.20
C ASP A 54 7.69 13.15 14.20
N SER A 55 8.08 13.80 15.31
CA SER A 55 9.42 14.34 15.49
C SER A 55 10.49 13.27 15.69
N GLU A 56 10.12 12.05 16.09
CA GLU A 56 11.05 10.93 16.23
C GLU A 56 11.30 10.24 14.89
N LYS A 57 10.39 10.40 13.92
CA LYS A 57 10.49 9.89 12.54
C LYS A 57 10.31 11.02 11.53
N PRO A 58 11.35 11.86 11.34
CA PRO A 58 11.28 12.95 10.37
C PRO A 58 11.13 12.38 8.95
N GLY A 59 10.20 12.95 8.18
CA GLY A 59 9.93 12.55 6.80
C GLY A 59 8.61 13.10 6.30
N TYR A 60 8.06 12.47 5.26
CA TYR A 60 6.91 12.95 4.50
C TYR A 60 5.92 11.82 4.25
N TRP A 61 4.64 12.11 4.43
CA TRP A 61 3.55 11.29 3.92
C TRP A 61 3.26 11.70 2.48
N ILE A 62 3.57 10.79 1.57
CA ILE A 62 3.37 10.98 0.13
C ILE A 62 2.08 10.27 -0.27
N ARG A 63 1.24 10.94 -1.06
CA ARG A 63 0.10 10.32 -1.74
C ARG A 63 0.30 10.41 -3.23
N VAL A 64 0.06 9.29 -3.91
CA VAL A 64 0.16 9.19 -5.36
C VAL A 64 -1.14 8.68 -5.97
N ARG A 65 -1.34 9.00 -7.24
CA ARG A 65 -2.37 8.41 -8.11
C ARG A 65 -1.67 7.62 -9.20
N PHE A 66 -2.08 6.37 -9.42
CA PHE A 66 -1.54 5.58 -10.53
C PHE A 66 -1.97 6.17 -11.86
N ASP A 67 -1.06 6.14 -12.84
CA ASP A 67 -1.34 6.63 -14.17
C ASP A 67 -2.31 5.70 -14.91
N ARG A 68 -2.95 6.24 -15.96
CA ARG A 68 -3.87 5.48 -16.80
C ARG A 68 -3.12 4.48 -17.68
N ASN A 69 -3.86 3.51 -18.24
CA ASN A 69 -3.36 2.49 -19.18
C ASN A 69 -2.37 1.48 -18.54
N GLN A 70 -2.54 1.19 -17.26
CA GLN A 70 -1.78 0.19 -16.49
C GLN A 70 -2.74 -0.89 -15.95
N ASP A 71 -3.72 -1.27 -16.78
CA ASP A 71 -4.87 -2.07 -16.35
C ASP A 71 -4.44 -3.46 -15.84
N GLN A 72 -3.43 -4.06 -16.46
CA GLN A 72 -2.89 -5.36 -16.04
C GLN A 72 -2.25 -5.29 -14.65
N GLU A 73 -1.46 -4.25 -14.38
CA GLU A 73 -0.84 -4.01 -13.08
C GLU A 73 -1.89 -3.72 -12.00
N VAL A 74 -2.92 -2.94 -12.35
CA VAL A 74 -4.05 -2.65 -11.46
C VAL A 74 -4.83 -3.94 -11.13
N ASP A 75 -5.03 -4.84 -12.08
CA ASP A 75 -5.69 -6.13 -11.85
C ASP A 75 -4.90 -7.02 -10.90
N HIS A 76 -3.57 -7.10 -11.07
CA HIS A 76 -2.69 -7.80 -10.13
C HIS A 76 -2.75 -7.19 -8.73
N LEU A 77 -2.73 -5.86 -8.65
CA LEU A 77 -2.83 -5.13 -7.39
C LEU A 77 -4.15 -5.41 -6.68
N LEU A 78 -5.27 -5.39 -7.41
CA LEU A 78 -6.59 -5.70 -6.90
C LEU A 78 -6.66 -7.13 -6.36
N ALA A 79 -6.19 -8.10 -7.14
CA ALA A 79 -6.13 -9.50 -6.71
C ALA A 79 -5.32 -9.65 -5.41
N HIS A 80 -4.16 -8.99 -5.33
CA HIS A 80 -3.33 -8.98 -4.14
C HIS A 80 -4.04 -8.37 -2.91
N VAL A 81 -4.63 -7.18 -3.05
CA VAL A 81 -5.32 -6.49 -1.95
C VAL A 81 -6.52 -7.30 -1.48
N THR A 82 -7.32 -7.85 -2.39
CA THR A 82 -8.46 -8.70 -2.05
C THR A 82 -8.03 -9.95 -1.29
N GLN A 83 -6.98 -10.64 -1.74
CA GLN A 83 -6.45 -11.82 -1.05
C GLN A 83 -5.99 -11.48 0.37
N ARG A 84 -5.24 -10.38 0.56
CA ARG A 84 -4.82 -9.92 1.89
C ARG A 84 -6.00 -9.54 2.79
N GLN A 85 -7.07 -8.98 2.23
CA GLN A 85 -8.28 -8.65 3.00
C GLN A 85 -9.01 -9.92 3.47
N ILE A 86 -9.14 -10.93 2.60
CA ILE A 86 -9.75 -12.21 2.95
C ILE A 86 -8.96 -12.89 4.08
N GLU A 87 -7.63 -12.97 3.97
CA GLU A 87 -6.76 -13.56 4.99
C GLU A 87 -6.88 -12.85 6.34
N LYS A 88 -6.95 -11.51 6.33
CA LYS A 88 -7.17 -10.71 7.55
C LYS A 88 -8.53 -10.99 8.19
N LEU A 89 -9.57 -11.22 7.39
CA LEU A 89 -10.92 -11.54 7.90
C LEU A 89 -10.99 -12.95 8.48
N GLN A 90 -10.35 -13.93 7.84
CA GLN A 90 -10.29 -15.32 8.33
C GLN A 90 -9.56 -15.41 9.68
N ARG A 91 -8.40 -14.75 9.82
CA ARG A 91 -7.68 -14.70 11.12
C ARG A 91 -8.52 -14.08 12.23
N LYS A 92 -9.37 -13.10 11.89
CA LYS A 92 -10.29 -12.46 12.86
C LYS A 92 -11.48 -13.35 13.22
N SER A 93 -11.98 -14.18 12.30
CA SER A 93 -13.03 -15.14 12.64
C SER A 93 -12.50 -16.23 13.56
N ASP A 94 -11.30 -16.76 13.27
CA ASP A 94 -10.69 -17.85 14.02
C ASP A 94 -10.39 -17.42 15.47
N ASN A 95 -9.81 -16.22 15.65
CA ASN A 95 -9.59 -15.66 16.99
C ASN A 95 -10.89 -15.44 17.78
N LYS A 96 -12.00 -15.08 17.13
CA LYS A 96 -13.30 -14.91 17.80
C LYS A 96 -13.92 -16.25 18.21
N SER A 97 -13.76 -17.30 17.42
CA SER A 97 -14.21 -18.65 17.80
C SER A 97 -13.43 -19.22 18.98
N ASP A 98 -12.13 -18.95 19.05
CA ASP A 98 -11.28 -19.42 20.15
C ASP A 98 -11.62 -18.72 21.49
N GLU A 99 -11.87 -17.41 21.47
CA GLU A 99 -12.32 -16.67 22.67
C GLU A 99 -13.69 -17.15 23.19
N GLN A 100 -14.59 -17.58 22.30
CA GLN A 100 -15.90 -18.12 22.69
C GLN A 100 -15.84 -19.57 23.20
N ALA A 101 -14.81 -20.34 22.84
CA ALA A 101 -14.61 -21.70 23.31
C ALA A 101 -13.90 -21.79 24.67
N LEU A 102 -13.28 -20.69 25.12
CA LEU A 102 -12.55 -20.57 26.39
C LEU A 102 -13.34 -19.86 27.50
N ALA A 103 -14.58 -19.44 27.23
CA ALA A 103 -15.51 -18.80 28.17
C ALA A 103 -16.62 -19.77 28.62
#